data_AF-A0A926T061-F1
#
_entry.id   AF-A0A926T061-F1
#
_cell.length_a   1.000
_cell.length_b   1.000
_cell.length_c   1.000
_cell.angle_alpha   90.00
_cell.angle_beta   90.00
_cell.angle_gamma   90.00
#
_symmetry.space_group_name_H-M   'P 1'
#
loop_
_entity.id
_entity.type
_entity.pdbx_description
1 polymer ?
#
loop_
_entity_poly.entity_id
_entity_poly.type
_entity_poly.pdbx_seq_one_letter_code
_entity_poly.pdbx_strand_id
1 'polypeptide(L)'
;MAHPKSTKSKPQQDLTLGSLIYTGLWNLTKRDAAEALGISISRIAKQPNCLWNCVCIVFVDDSGKKRSRFFSYRMFACWQKAVERIIKKCLDLYELEPVATIIYRDLSKYKYKRPEVRNAIWDTLLNRQKFLSSVGTIPA
;
A
#
# COMPACT_ATOMS: atom_id res chain seq x y z
N MET A 1 10.45 25.67 35.44
CA MET A 1 10.89 24.41 34.79
C MET A 1 10.32 24.39 33.38
N ALA A 2 11.18 24.44 32.36
CA ALA A 2 10.76 24.44 30.96
C ALA A 2 10.58 23.01 30.47
N HIS A 3 9.38 22.65 30.02
CA HIS A 3 9.15 21.41 29.28
C HIS A 3 9.77 21.55 27.87
N PRO A 4 10.62 20.62 27.41
CA PRO A 4 11.11 20.65 26.04
C PRO A 4 9.95 20.41 25.06
N LYS A 5 9.82 21.35 24.12
CA LYS A 5 8.84 21.33 23.03
C LYS A 5 9.03 20.05 22.21
N SER A 6 7.97 19.25 22.14
CA SER A 6 7.84 18.07 21.28
C SER A 6 8.35 18.40 19.87
N THR A 7 9.37 17.66 19.45
CA THR A 7 9.96 17.70 18.11
C THR A 7 8.87 17.47 17.08
N LYS A 8 8.68 18.43 16.17
CA LYS A 8 7.84 18.28 14.97
C LYS A 8 8.32 17.04 14.20
N SER A 9 7.64 15.91 14.39
CA SER A 9 7.83 14.73 13.55
C SER A 9 7.59 15.17 12.11
N LYS A 10 8.59 15.06 11.23
CA LYS A 10 8.36 15.17 9.79
C LYS A 10 7.15 14.29 9.44
N PRO A 11 6.18 14.75 8.63
CA PRO A 11 5.06 13.92 8.24
C PRO A 11 5.62 12.63 7.65
N GLN A 12 5.27 11.52 8.30
CA GLN A 12 5.83 10.21 8.02
C GLN A 12 5.38 9.82 6.61
N GLN A 13 6.26 9.96 5.62
CA GLN A 13 6.01 9.60 4.23
C GLN A 13 5.81 8.09 4.14
N ASP A 14 4.54 7.69 4.19
CA ASP A 14 4.05 6.35 3.90
C ASP A 14 3.41 6.36 2.51
N LEU A 15 3.31 5.22 1.81
CA LEU A 15 2.70 5.13 0.48
C LEU A 15 1.29 5.75 0.42
N THR A 16 0.55 5.73 1.54
CA THR A 16 -0.78 6.35 1.68
C THR A 16 -0.80 7.78 2.23
N LEU A 17 0.26 8.24 2.93
CA LEU A 17 0.30 9.57 3.55
C LEU A 17 1.22 10.55 2.80
N GLY A 18 2.10 10.04 1.94
CA GLY A 18 3.02 10.80 1.10
C GLY A 18 2.50 11.00 -0.33
N SER A 19 1.18 11.09 -0.52
CA SER A 19 0.49 11.41 -1.79
C SER A 19 0.70 10.47 -2.99
N LEU A 20 1.47 9.38 -2.86
CA LEU A 20 1.72 8.44 -3.96
C LEU A 20 0.50 7.56 -4.28
N ILE A 21 -0.22 7.10 -3.26
CA ILE A 21 -1.44 6.29 -3.43
C ILE A 21 -2.63 6.94 -2.72
N TYR A 22 -3.61 7.38 -3.51
CA TYR A 22 -4.91 7.80 -3.00
C TYR A 22 -5.93 6.66 -3.09
N THR A 23 -6.29 6.09 -1.93
CA THR A 23 -7.22 4.95 -1.85
C THR A 23 -8.70 5.37 -1.72
N GLY A 24 -9.00 6.67 -1.53
CA GLY A 24 -10.37 7.14 -1.32
C GLY A 24 -11.33 6.77 -2.46
N LEU A 25 -10.81 6.71 -3.69
CA LEU A 25 -11.57 6.30 -4.88
C LEU A 25 -11.56 4.79 -5.16
N TRP A 26 -10.86 3.96 -4.40
CA TRP A 26 -10.68 2.55 -4.73
C TRP A 26 -11.93 1.74 -4.48
N ASN A 27 -12.60 1.25 -5.52
CA ASN A 27 -13.77 0.40 -5.36
C ASN A 27 -13.34 -1.05 -5.16
N LEU A 28 -13.12 -1.44 -3.90
CA LEU A 28 -12.87 -2.83 -3.55
C LEU A 28 -14.17 -3.64 -3.74
N THR A 29 -14.10 -4.72 -4.51
CA THR A 29 -15.26 -5.59 -4.72
C THR A 29 -15.40 -6.60 -3.59
N LYS A 30 -16.62 -7.15 -3.40
CA LYS A 30 -16.85 -8.24 -2.44
C LYS A 30 -15.98 -9.46 -2.73
N ARG A 31 -15.71 -9.72 -4.01
CA ARG A 31 -14.84 -10.82 -4.46
C ARG A 31 -13.40 -10.61 -3.98
N ASP A 32 -12.84 -9.42 -4.21
CA ASP A 32 -11.47 -9.11 -3.78
C ASP A 32 -11.32 -9.21 -2.26
N ALA A 33 -12.35 -8.75 -1.52
CA ALA A 33 -12.37 -8.85 -0.07
C ALA A 33 -12.53 -10.30 0.42
N ALA A 34 -13.35 -11.11 -0.25
CA ALA A 34 -13.52 -12.52 0.09
C ALA A 34 -12.25 -13.32 -0.17
N GLU A 35 -11.58 -13.09 -1.31
CA GLU A 35 -10.32 -13.71 -1.65
C GLU A 35 -9.22 -13.36 -0.64
N ALA A 36 -9.12 -12.09 -0.26
CA ALA A 36 -8.09 -11.63 0.68
C ALA A 36 -8.33 -12.07 2.13
N LEU A 37 -9.59 -12.30 2.52
CA LEU A 37 -9.95 -12.62 3.91
C LEU A 37 -10.35 -14.09 4.12
N GLY A 38 -10.60 -14.85 3.06
CA GLY A 38 -11.05 -16.24 3.14
C GLY A 38 -12.45 -16.42 3.74
N ILE A 39 -13.29 -15.37 3.73
CA ILE A 39 -14.61 -15.34 4.37
C ILE A 39 -15.68 -14.71 3.49
N SER A 40 -16.95 -15.03 3.76
CA SER A 40 -18.09 -14.44 3.05
C SER A 40 -18.30 -12.97 3.41
N ILE A 41 -18.35 -12.11 2.39
CA ILE A 41 -18.42 -10.66 2.55
C ILE A 41 -19.85 -10.17 2.37
N SER A 42 -20.45 -9.68 3.45
CA SER A 42 -21.81 -9.12 3.42
C SER A 42 -21.83 -7.72 2.80
N ARG A 43 -20.90 -6.84 3.21
CA ARG A 43 -20.83 -5.44 2.77
C ARG A 43 -19.40 -4.90 2.91
N ILE A 44 -19.00 -4.08 1.96
CA ILE A 44 -17.81 -3.24 2.06
C ILE A 44 -18.30 -1.82 2.28
N ALA A 45 -17.82 -1.16 3.33
CA ALA A 45 -18.15 0.21 3.64
C ALA A 45 -16.86 1.05 3.60
N LYS A 46 -16.83 2.02 2.69
CA LYS A 46 -15.88 3.12 2.79
C LYS A 46 -16.45 4.08 3.83
N GLN A 47 -15.76 4.28 4.94
CA GLN A 47 -16.16 5.32 5.86
C GLN A 47 -15.54 6.65 5.39
N PRO A 48 -16.35 7.70 5.14
CA PRO A 48 -15.88 8.99 4.61
C PRO A 48 -14.77 9.64 5.46
N ASN A 49 -14.71 9.30 6.76
CA ASN A 49 -13.84 9.93 7.74
C ASN A 49 -12.72 9.00 8.25
N CYS A 50 -12.58 7.78 7.70
CA CYS A 50 -11.57 6.84 8.17
C CYS A 50 -10.37 6.78 7.24
N LEU A 51 -9.21 7.05 7.84
CA LEU A 51 -7.87 6.55 7.50
C LEU A 51 -7.71 6.11 6.04
N TRP A 52 -7.04 6.93 5.22
CA TRP A 52 -6.73 6.70 3.79
C TRP A 52 -5.95 5.40 3.48
N ASN A 53 -5.69 4.56 4.47
CA ASN A 53 -5.01 3.28 4.34
C ASN A 53 -5.86 2.08 4.74
N CYS A 54 -7.14 2.28 5.11
CA CYS A 54 -8.02 1.24 5.59
C CYS A 54 -9.40 1.23 4.90
N VAL A 55 -10.03 0.05 4.90
CA VAL A 55 -11.41 -0.17 4.47
C VAL A 55 -12.18 -0.90 5.58
N CYS A 56 -13.43 -0.53 5.81
CA CYS A 56 -14.29 -1.26 6.76
C CYS A 56 -15.04 -2.37 6.01
N ILE A 57 -14.88 -3.60 6.46
CA ILE A 57 -15.53 -4.77 5.87
C ILE A 57 -16.47 -5.37 6.91
N VAL A 58 -17.69 -5.61 6.47
CA VAL A 58 -18.74 -6.28 7.24
C VAL A 58 -18.91 -7.69 6.71
N PHE A 59 -18.79 -8.67 7.58
CA PHE A 59 -18.84 -10.10 7.25
C PHE A 59 -19.68 -10.86 8.27
N VAL A 60 -20.02 -12.10 7.94
CA VAL A 60 -20.64 -13.04 8.88
C VAL A 60 -19.55 -13.99 9.34
N ASP A 61 -19.36 -14.13 10.64
CA ASP A 61 -18.40 -15.07 11.21
C ASP A 61 -18.94 -16.51 11.22
N ASP A 62 -18.10 -17.47 11.56
CA ASP A 62 -18.44 -18.90 11.55
C ASP A 62 -19.57 -19.26 12.52
N SER A 63 -19.88 -18.38 13.49
CA SER A 63 -21.03 -18.52 14.40
C SER A 63 -22.34 -17.94 13.84
N GLY A 64 -22.33 -17.50 12.59
CA GLY A 64 -23.46 -16.84 11.94
C GLY A 64 -23.67 -15.38 12.39
N LYS A 65 -22.74 -14.79 13.15
CA LYS A 65 -22.88 -13.43 13.68
C LYS A 65 -22.27 -12.40 12.73
N LYS A 66 -22.98 -11.29 12.54
CA LYS A 66 -22.49 -10.16 11.75
C LYS A 66 -21.39 -9.42 12.52
N ARG A 67 -20.24 -9.23 11.89
CA ARG A 67 -19.08 -8.51 12.41
C ARG A 67 -18.67 -7.39 11.45
N SER A 68 -18.00 -6.36 11.97
CA SER A 68 -17.35 -5.32 11.18
C SER A 68 -15.94 -5.07 11.69
N ARG A 69 -14.98 -4.88 10.77
CA ARG A 69 -13.59 -4.59 11.12
C ARG A 69 -12.91 -3.75 10.05
N PHE A 70 -11.93 -2.95 10.46
CA PHE A 70 -11.05 -2.23 9.57
C PHE A 70 -9.89 -3.11 9.11
N PHE A 71 -9.63 -3.10 7.81
CA PHE A 71 -8.54 -3.83 7.17
C PHE A 71 -7.68 -2.85 6.38
N SER A 72 -6.35 -3.03 6.43
CA SER A 72 -5.45 -2.22 5.62
C SER A 72 -5.57 -2.57 4.15
N TYR A 73 -5.50 -1.57 3.27
CA TYR A 73 -5.47 -1.81 1.82
C TYR A 73 -4.32 -2.72 1.38
N ARG A 74 -3.21 -2.75 2.15
CA ARG A 74 -2.04 -3.63 1.94
C ARG A 74 -2.37 -5.12 1.88
N MET A 75 -3.56 -5.53 2.33
CA MET A 75 -4.03 -6.91 2.26
C MET A 75 -4.63 -7.29 0.90
N PHE A 76 -4.97 -6.33 0.05
CA PHE A 76 -5.67 -6.58 -1.22
C PHE A 76 -4.74 -6.45 -2.42
N ALA A 77 -4.99 -7.24 -3.46
CA ALA A 77 -4.20 -7.21 -4.70
C ALA A 77 -4.23 -5.84 -5.41
N CYS A 78 -5.28 -5.03 -5.21
CA CYS A 78 -5.33 -3.68 -5.75
C CYS A 78 -4.22 -2.78 -5.21
N TRP A 79 -3.75 -3.02 -3.98
CA TRP A 79 -2.61 -2.32 -3.40
C TRP A 79 -1.32 -2.63 -4.16
N GLN A 80 -1.02 -3.91 -4.33
CA GLN A 80 0.12 -4.38 -5.11
C GLN A 80 0.15 -3.70 -6.49
N LYS A 81 -0.95 -3.81 -7.23
CA LYS A 81 -1.08 -3.24 -8.60
C LYS A 81 -0.86 -1.73 -8.63
N ALA A 82 -1.32 -1.00 -7.61
CA ALA A 82 -1.12 0.44 -7.54
C ALA A 82 0.35 0.80 -7.30
N VAL A 83 1.02 0.11 -6.38
CA VAL A 83 2.46 0.31 -6.10
C VAL A 83 3.29 -0.03 -7.34
N GLU A 84 3.03 -1.18 -7.98
CA GLU A 84 3.72 -1.58 -9.21
C GLU A 84 3.55 -0.55 -10.33
N ARG A 85 2.36 0.03 -10.47
CA ARG A 85 2.09 1.06 -11.48
C ARG A 85 2.91 2.33 -11.22
N ILE A 86 3.11 2.71 -9.96
CA ILE A 86 3.94 3.87 -9.61
C ILE A 86 5.40 3.57 -9.98
N ILE A 87 5.92 2.41 -9.58
CA ILE A 87 7.29 1.98 -9.94
C ILE A 87 7.48 2.03 -11.46
N LYS A 88 6.54 1.45 -12.23
CA LYS A 88 6.63 1.36 -13.69
C LYS A 88 6.56 2.73 -14.38
N LYS A 89 5.99 3.75 -13.74
CA LYS A 89 5.88 5.11 -14.30
C LYS A 89 7.17 5.92 -14.17
N CYS A 90 8.05 5.61 -13.22
CA CYS A 90 9.33 6.29 -13.07
C CYS A 90 10.18 6.10 -14.32
N LEU A 91 10.51 7.18 -15.02
CA LEU A 91 11.21 7.16 -16.31
C LEU A 91 12.73 7.03 -16.17
N ASP A 92 13.28 7.44 -15.03
CA ASP A 92 14.70 7.39 -14.74
C ASP A 92 14.98 7.06 -13.24
N LEU A 93 16.26 6.94 -12.90
CA LEU A 93 16.67 6.63 -11.53
C LEU A 93 16.36 7.76 -10.54
N TYR A 94 16.35 9.01 -11.00
CA TYR A 94 16.06 10.18 -10.18
C TYR A 94 14.61 10.20 -9.72
N GLU A 95 13.67 9.80 -10.59
CA GLU A 95 12.26 9.61 -10.23
C GLU A 95 12.06 8.34 -9.37
N LEU A 96 12.83 7.28 -9.62
CA LEU A 96 12.66 6.00 -8.93
C LEU A 96 13.17 6.01 -7.48
N GLU A 97 14.31 6.64 -7.21
CA GLU A 97 14.95 6.65 -5.89
C GLU A 97 14.07 7.13 -4.72
N PRO A 98 13.33 8.26 -4.82
CA PRO A 98 12.43 8.68 -3.75
C PRO A 98 11.26 7.70 -3.55
N VAL A 99 10.73 7.13 -4.65
CA VAL A 99 9.69 6.10 -4.61
C VAL A 99 10.21 4.84 -3.92
N ALA A 100 11.40 4.37 -4.30
CA ALA A 100 12.06 3.22 -3.71
C ALA A 100 12.24 3.38 -2.21
N THR A 101 12.69 4.55 -1.76
CA THR A 101 12.85 4.86 -0.33
C THR A 101 11.53 4.73 0.44
N ILE A 102 10.43 5.23 -0.11
CA ILE A 102 9.10 5.13 0.51
C ILE A 102 8.63 3.67 0.54
N ILE A 103 8.82 2.92 -0.54
CA ILE A 103 8.46 1.50 -0.62
C ILE A 103 9.27 0.68 0.39
N TYR A 104 10.58 0.89 0.50
CA TYR A 104 11.42 0.19 1.48
C TYR A 104 10.95 0.44 2.92
N ARG A 105 10.59 1.68 3.24
CA ARG A 105 10.02 2.03 4.55
C ARG A 105 8.67 1.35 4.77
N ASP A 106 7.81 1.30 3.76
CA ASP A 106 6.52 0.62 3.84
C ASP A 106 6.67 -0.88 4.09
N LEU A 107 7.50 -1.55 3.30
CA LEU A 107 7.74 -3.00 3.37
C LEU A 107 8.43 -3.43 4.67
N SER A 108 9.22 -2.55 5.29
CA SER A 108 9.85 -2.81 6.58
C SER A 108 8.93 -2.51 7.77
N LYS A 109 8.08 -1.48 7.66
CA LYS A 109 7.18 -1.05 8.74
C LYS A 109 5.95 -1.94 8.87
N TYR A 110 5.36 -2.37 7.76
CA TYR A 110 4.08 -3.07 7.77
C TYR A 110 4.23 -4.57 7.61
N LYS A 111 3.47 -5.31 8.43
CA LYS A 111 3.34 -6.76 8.30
C LYS A 111 2.36 -7.09 7.16
N TYR A 112 2.90 -7.41 5.99
CA TYR A 112 2.14 -7.95 4.88
C TYR A 112 1.69 -9.37 5.20
N LYS A 113 0.38 -9.58 5.38
CA LYS A 113 -0.17 -10.91 5.65
C LYS A 113 0.00 -11.90 4.49
N ARG A 114 0.17 -11.38 3.27
CA ARG A 114 0.43 -12.14 2.05
C ARG A 114 1.88 -11.88 1.61
N PRO A 115 2.82 -12.79 1.88
CA PRO A 115 4.21 -12.65 1.44
C PRO A 115 4.34 -12.43 -0.07
N GLU A 116 3.47 -13.04 -0.87
CA GLU A 116 3.48 -12.87 -2.34
C GLU A 116 3.34 -11.41 -2.77
N VAL A 117 2.49 -10.63 -2.08
CA VAL A 117 2.27 -9.21 -2.37
C VAL A 117 3.53 -8.40 -2.11
N ARG A 118 4.21 -8.66 -0.98
CA ARG A 118 5.47 -8.00 -0.63
C ARG A 118 6.55 -8.33 -1.65
N ASN A 119 6.69 -9.61 -2.00
CA ASN A 119 7.70 -10.10 -2.94
C ASN A 119 7.48 -9.49 -4.33
N ALA A 120 6.24 -9.48 -4.83
CA ALA A 120 5.93 -8.89 -6.14
C ALA A 120 6.26 -7.39 -6.21
N ILE A 121 5.97 -6.62 -5.15
CA ILE A 121 6.36 -5.20 -5.07
C ILE A 121 7.89 -5.06 -5.10
N TRP A 122 8.59 -5.88 -4.31
CA TRP A 122 10.05 -5.87 -4.22
C TRP A 122 10.70 -6.21 -5.57
N ASP A 123 10.25 -7.29 -6.21
CA ASP A 123 10.77 -7.75 -7.50
C ASP A 123 10.51 -6.70 -8.59
N THR A 124 9.32 -6.08 -8.60
CA THR A 124 9.00 -5.00 -9.54
C THR A 124 9.95 -3.81 -9.36
N LEU A 125 10.28 -3.46 -8.11
CA LEU A 125 11.22 -2.38 -7.80
C LEU A 125 12.63 -2.70 -8.30
N LEU A 126 13.15 -3.88 -7.97
CA LEU A 126 14.48 -4.32 -8.40
C LEU A 126 14.58 -4.40 -9.93
N ASN A 127 13.57 -4.95 -10.60
CA ASN A 127 13.55 -5.07 -12.04
C ASN A 127 13.53 -3.70 -12.72
N ARG A 128 12.75 -2.74 -12.19
CA ARG A 128 12.73 -1.38 -12.73
C ARG A 128 14.07 -0.68 -12.51
N GLN A 129 14.67 -0.81 -11.33
CA GLN A 129 15.98 -0.24 -11.04
C GLN A 129 17.05 -0.77 -12.01
N LYS A 130 17.13 -2.09 -12.19
CA LYS A 130 18.05 -2.74 -13.14
C LYS A 130 17.86 -2.22 -14.57
N PHE A 131 16.59 -2.15 -15.02
CA PHE A 131 16.27 -1.64 -16.35
C PHE A 131 16.77 -0.20 -16.53
N LEU A 132 16.47 0.70 -15.59
CA LEU A 132 16.87 2.10 -15.70
C LEU A 132 18.39 2.31 -15.60
N SER A 133 19.08 1.50 -14.79
CA SER A 133 20.55 1.49 -14.75
C SER A 133 21.18 1.00 -16.05
N SER A 134 20.54 0.07 -16.77
CA SER A 134 21.03 -0.39 -18.09
C SER A 134 20.79 0.63 -19.20
N VAL A 135 19.70 1.42 -19.11
CA VAL A 135 19.34 2.43 -20.12
C VAL A 135 20.15 3.73 -19.96
N GLY A 136 20.65 4.03 -18.77
CA GLY A 136 21.56 5.16 -18.52
C GLY A 136 22.97 5.02 -19.12
N THR A 137 23.26 3.93 -19.82
CA THR A 137 24.53 3.70 -20.51
C THR A 137 24.35 3.91 -22.02
N ILE A 138 24.06 5.14 -22.44
CA ILE A 138 24.27 5.53 -23.84
C ILE A 138 25.66 6.19 -23.87
N PRO A 139 26.69 5.54 -24.44
CA PRO A 139 27.94 6.22 -24.72
C PRO A 139 27.68 7.31 -25.77
N ALA A 140 28.38 8.43 -25.58
CA ALA A 140 28.27 9.71 -26.30
C ALA A 140 28.06 9.63 -27.81
#